data_AF-A0A9W4TI23-F1
#
_entry.id   AF-A0A9W4TI23-F1
#
_cell.length_a   1.000
_cell.length_b   1.000
_cell.length_c   1.000
_cell.angle_alpha   90.00
_cell.angle_beta   90.00
_cell.angle_gamma   90.00
#
_symmetry.space_group_name_H-M   'P 1'
#
loop_
_entity.id
_entity.type
_entity.pdbx_description
1 polymer ?
#
loop_
_entity_poly.entity_id
_entity_poly.type
_entity_poly.pdbx_seq_one_letter_code
_entity_poly.pdbx_strand_id
1 'polypeptide(L)'
;MKNFLISMLAVLTLSCTNDFTREDSISNFKKKNAHTKKNAGLNPENTANAYDITGKIHNDLLDTYLSGNFTDHTINAVSSKIDSISFLHSDFQNLPSYYPANFQEIQEMVDSPEIQLEQIIANSSMSMASKNCLSEFMSSAALWQNSDYEAVHPSIISFEAIVTNNQQFTAEEKRIILTSSAITRYSLYYASKRKDKDWETSVGNRVGAVQGALSNSATAVTRSLLAGILSRNTTE
;
A
#
# COMPACT_ATOMS: atom_id res chain seq x y z
N MET A 1 67.87 -15.69 27.13
CA MET A 1 66.49 -15.95 26.65
C MET A 1 65.55 -15.26 27.63
N LYS A 2 64.79 -14.29 27.11
CA LYS A 2 64.09 -13.23 27.86
C LYS A 2 62.58 -13.48 27.77
N ASN A 3 61.83 -12.95 28.74
CA ASN A 3 60.36 -12.78 28.84
C ASN A 3 59.71 -13.86 29.73
N PHE A 4 59.59 -13.68 31.05
CA PHE A 4 58.87 -12.68 31.88
C PHE A 4 57.33 -12.76 31.77
N LEU A 5 56.74 -13.16 32.90
CA LEU A 5 55.32 -13.11 33.30
C LEU A 5 54.64 -11.78 32.96
N ILE A 6 53.32 -11.82 32.74
CA ILE A 6 52.34 -10.96 33.45
C ILE A 6 50.92 -11.51 33.22
N SER A 7 50.29 -11.84 34.34
CA SER A 7 48.85 -11.97 34.56
C SER A 7 48.22 -10.59 34.63
N MET A 8 47.14 -10.30 33.89
CA MET A 8 46.07 -9.43 34.43
C MET A 8 44.81 -9.37 33.55
N LEU A 9 43.69 -9.53 34.26
CA LEU A 9 42.48 -8.69 34.18
C LEU A 9 41.49 -8.93 33.03
N ALA A 10 40.56 -9.86 33.30
CA ALA A 10 39.24 -9.84 32.70
C ALA A 10 38.49 -8.59 33.18
N VAL A 11 38.24 -7.65 32.26
CA VAL A 11 37.35 -6.50 32.49
C VAL A 11 35.93 -6.95 32.17
N LEU A 12 35.17 -7.23 33.23
CA LEU A 12 33.71 -7.32 33.19
C LEU A 12 33.18 -5.89 33.08
N THR A 13 32.70 -5.50 31.90
CA THR A 13 31.88 -4.29 31.77
C THR A 13 30.45 -4.62 32.19
N LEU A 14 30.10 -4.18 33.40
CA LEU A 14 28.73 -3.94 33.82
C LEU A 14 28.14 -2.85 32.92
N SER A 15 27.08 -3.15 32.17
CA SER A 15 26.18 -2.11 31.66
C SER A 15 24.94 -2.09 32.55
N CYS A 16 24.92 -1.11 33.43
CA CYS A 16 23.74 -0.74 34.19
C CYS A 16 22.70 -0.09 33.27
N THR A 17 21.47 -0.42 33.61
CA THR A 17 20.19 0.03 33.05
C THR A 17 20.12 1.51 32.72
N ASN A 18 19.43 1.81 31.62
CA ASN A 18 18.55 2.97 31.55
C ASN A 18 17.18 2.44 31.11
N ASP A 19 16.27 2.30 32.08
CA ASP A 19 14.84 2.20 31.84
C ASP A 19 14.37 3.51 31.20
N PHE A 20 14.35 3.54 29.88
CA PHE A 20 13.41 4.37 29.15
C PHE A 20 12.35 3.43 28.59
N THR A 21 11.21 3.39 29.28
CA THR A 21 9.95 2.89 28.74
C THR A 21 9.58 3.76 27.54
N ARG A 22 10.07 3.36 26.37
CA ARG A 22 9.46 3.76 25.10
C ARG A 22 8.11 3.08 25.07
N GLU A 23 7.04 3.87 25.11
CA GLU A 23 5.70 3.39 24.78
C GLU A 23 5.77 2.80 23.36
N ASP A 24 5.85 1.48 23.33
CA ASP A 24 5.81 0.64 22.14
C ASP A 24 4.36 0.58 21.64
N SER A 25 3.83 1.73 21.20
CA SER A 25 2.65 1.75 20.35
C SER A 25 3.13 1.66 18.91
N ILE A 26 2.81 0.53 18.27
CA ILE A 26 2.97 0.20 16.84
C ILE A 26 4.29 -0.52 16.48
N SER A 27 4.59 -1.65 17.13
CA SER A 27 5.62 -2.60 16.65
C SER A 27 5.14 -4.06 16.63
N ASN A 28 3.83 -4.31 16.73
CA ASN A 28 3.25 -5.66 16.79
C ASN A 28 2.15 -5.90 15.74
N PHE A 29 2.48 -5.77 14.45
CA PHE A 29 1.76 -6.55 13.41
C PHE A 29 2.43 -7.92 13.24
N LYS A 30 2.57 -8.68 14.33
CA LYS A 30 2.97 -10.08 14.24
C LYS A 30 1.79 -10.88 13.71
N LYS A 31 2.00 -11.63 12.61
CA LYS A 31 1.06 -12.61 12.04
C LYS A 31 0.42 -13.41 13.19
N LYS A 32 -0.87 -13.20 13.44
CA LYS A 32 -1.63 -14.11 14.29
C LYS A 32 -1.78 -15.41 13.51
N ASN A 33 -1.30 -16.51 14.08
CA ASN A 33 -1.53 -17.86 13.55
C ASN A 33 -3.03 -18.15 13.63
N ALA A 34 -3.76 -17.90 12.54
CA ALA A 34 -5.13 -18.33 12.38
C ALA A 34 -5.12 -19.79 11.91
N HIS A 35 -5.64 -20.69 12.75
CA HIS A 35 -5.91 -22.07 12.35
C HIS A 35 -6.86 -22.09 11.16
N THR A 36 -6.46 -22.83 10.13
CA THR A 36 -7.08 -22.96 8.82
C THR A 36 -8.50 -23.52 8.95
N LYS A 37 -9.51 -22.70 8.66
CA LYS A 37 -10.82 -23.18 8.19
C LYS A 37 -10.88 -22.95 6.69
N LYS A 38 -10.85 -24.03 5.92
CA LYS A 38 -11.09 -23.97 4.47
C LYS A 38 -12.52 -23.47 4.19
N ASN A 39 -12.58 -22.51 3.28
CA ASN A 39 -13.65 -22.27 2.30
C ASN A 39 -14.99 -21.75 2.83
N ALA A 40 -15.03 -20.45 3.12
CA ALA A 40 -16.14 -19.59 2.73
C ALA A 40 -15.55 -18.34 2.07
N GLY A 41 -16.15 -17.86 0.97
CA GLY A 41 -15.64 -16.77 0.14
C GLY A 41 -15.35 -15.49 0.92
N LEU A 42 -14.11 -15.36 1.41
CA LEU A 42 -13.61 -14.12 1.98
C LEU A 42 -13.71 -13.04 0.90
N ASN A 43 -14.38 -11.93 1.19
CA ASN A 43 -14.41 -10.74 0.36
C ASN A 43 -13.38 -9.73 0.93
N PRO A 44 -12.94 -8.74 0.13
CA PRO A 44 -12.01 -7.75 0.64
C PRO A 44 -12.68 -6.75 1.56
N GLU A 45 -14.00 -6.53 1.46
CA GLU A 45 -14.74 -5.40 2.04
C GLU A 45 -14.44 -5.09 3.51
N ASN A 46 -14.31 -3.79 3.82
CA ASN A 46 -14.28 -3.27 5.18
C ASN A 46 -15.22 -2.07 5.32
N THR A 47 -16.45 -2.32 5.73
CA THR A 47 -17.45 -1.24 5.90
C THR A 47 -17.11 -0.24 7.00
N ALA A 48 -16.14 -0.54 7.88
CA ALA A 48 -15.66 0.41 8.88
C ALA A 48 -14.63 1.41 8.31
N ASN A 49 -14.06 1.13 7.14
CA ASN A 49 -13.27 2.11 6.40
C ASN A 49 -14.24 2.97 5.54
N ALA A 50 -14.38 4.25 5.88
CA ALA A 50 -15.23 5.20 5.14
C ALA A 50 -14.83 5.38 3.66
N TYR A 51 -13.63 4.95 3.28
CA TYR A 51 -13.07 5.03 1.94
C TYR A 51 -12.97 3.67 1.25
N ASP A 52 -13.59 2.61 1.81
CA ASP A 52 -13.53 1.23 1.25
C ASP A 52 -13.91 1.16 -0.23
N ILE A 53 -14.88 1.97 -0.64
CA ILE A 53 -15.40 2.03 -2.00
C ILE A 53 -14.31 2.30 -3.05
N THR A 54 -13.22 2.98 -2.69
CA THR A 54 -12.13 3.26 -3.63
C THR A 54 -11.41 1.99 -4.08
N GLY A 55 -11.24 1.02 -3.17
CA GLY A 55 -10.65 -0.27 -3.50
C GLY A 55 -11.56 -1.11 -4.40
N LYS A 56 -12.87 -1.08 -4.15
CA LYS A 56 -13.87 -1.72 -5.02
C LYS A 56 -13.84 -1.13 -6.42
N ILE A 57 -13.99 0.19 -6.53
CA ILE A 57 -13.97 0.89 -7.82
C ILE A 57 -12.65 0.61 -8.57
N HIS A 58 -11.52 0.66 -7.87
CA HIS A 58 -10.23 0.33 -8.47
C HIS A 58 -10.25 -1.05 -9.15
N ASN A 59 -10.68 -2.10 -8.45
CA ASN A 59 -10.72 -3.44 -9.03
C ASN A 59 -11.77 -3.58 -10.15
N ASP A 60 -12.93 -2.94 -10.02
CA ASP A 60 -13.98 -2.97 -11.05
C ASP A 60 -13.49 -2.32 -12.37
N LEU A 61 -12.78 -1.20 -12.26
CA LEU A 61 -12.15 -0.52 -13.40
C LEU A 61 -11.00 -1.34 -14.00
N LEU A 62 -10.18 -1.97 -13.15
CA LEU A 62 -9.10 -2.87 -13.60
C LEU A 62 -9.67 -4.07 -14.37
N ASP A 63 -10.70 -4.72 -13.84
CA ASP A 63 -11.39 -5.83 -14.51
C ASP A 63 -11.91 -5.41 -15.88
N THR A 64 -12.50 -4.23 -15.96
CA THR A 64 -13.00 -3.68 -17.22
C THR A 64 -11.86 -3.40 -18.21
N TYR A 65 -10.75 -2.83 -17.74
CA TYR A 65 -9.57 -2.57 -18.58
C TYR A 65 -8.99 -3.87 -19.14
N LEU A 66 -8.79 -4.88 -18.28
CA LEU A 66 -8.19 -6.16 -18.66
C LEU A 66 -9.10 -6.97 -19.60
N SER A 67 -10.42 -6.84 -19.44
CA SER A 67 -11.39 -7.49 -20.34
C SER A 67 -11.47 -6.82 -21.72
N GLY A 68 -10.95 -5.59 -21.86
CA GLY A 68 -10.94 -4.83 -23.10
C GLY A 68 -9.92 -5.30 -24.16
N ASN A 69 -9.01 -6.21 -23.81
CA ASN A 69 -7.97 -6.75 -24.70
C ASN A 69 -7.17 -5.68 -25.45
N PHE A 70 -6.82 -4.58 -24.76
CA PHE A 70 -6.04 -3.49 -25.34
C PHE A 70 -4.58 -3.89 -25.56
N THR A 71 -3.99 -3.44 -26.67
CA THR A 71 -2.61 -3.74 -27.07
C THR A 71 -1.66 -2.55 -26.95
N ASP A 72 -2.16 -1.37 -26.56
CA ASP A 72 -1.35 -0.18 -26.42
C ASP A 72 -0.74 -0.11 -25.01
N HIS A 73 0.57 0.12 -24.94
CA HIS A 73 1.32 0.16 -23.68
C HIS A 73 1.91 1.55 -23.36
N THR A 74 1.60 2.57 -24.16
CA THR A 74 2.06 3.94 -23.88
C THR A 74 1.26 4.58 -22.75
N ILE A 75 1.91 5.41 -21.93
CA ILE A 75 1.25 6.12 -20.81
C ILE A 75 -0.01 6.85 -21.29
N ASN A 76 0.08 7.57 -22.41
CA ASN A 76 -1.04 8.33 -22.96
C ASN A 76 -2.23 7.44 -23.38
N ALA A 77 -1.95 6.31 -24.05
CA ALA A 77 -3.00 5.40 -24.47
C ALA A 77 -3.68 4.73 -23.27
N VAL A 78 -2.89 4.23 -22.31
CA VAL A 78 -3.42 3.62 -21.07
C VAL A 78 -4.25 4.63 -20.28
N SER A 79 -3.75 5.87 -20.10
CA SER A 79 -4.47 6.95 -19.42
C SER A 79 -5.81 7.23 -20.10
N SER A 80 -5.82 7.38 -21.42
CA SER A 80 -7.06 7.66 -22.19
C SER A 80 -8.10 6.54 -22.04
N LYS A 81 -7.66 5.28 -21.93
CA LYS A 81 -8.56 4.15 -21.67
C LYS A 81 -9.11 4.16 -20.25
N ILE A 82 -8.27 4.42 -19.25
CA ILE A 82 -8.71 4.56 -17.86
C ILE A 82 -9.72 5.69 -17.74
N ASP A 83 -9.49 6.84 -18.37
CA ASP A 83 -10.41 7.98 -18.38
C ASP A 83 -11.77 7.57 -18.98
N SER A 84 -11.76 6.88 -20.11
CA SER A 84 -12.99 6.42 -20.79
C SER A 84 -13.79 5.43 -19.94
N ILE A 85 -13.12 4.47 -19.31
CA ILE A 85 -13.77 3.46 -18.46
C ILE A 85 -14.30 4.11 -17.16
N SER A 86 -13.51 5.00 -16.56
CA SER A 86 -13.89 5.73 -15.34
C SER A 86 -15.10 6.64 -15.57
N PHE A 87 -15.17 7.29 -16.73
CA PHE A 87 -16.31 8.11 -17.14
C PHE A 87 -17.63 7.32 -17.18
N LEU A 88 -17.57 6.05 -17.57
CA LEU A 88 -18.74 5.16 -17.64
C LEU A 88 -19.07 4.47 -16.31
N HIS A 89 -18.19 4.56 -15.30
CA HIS A 89 -18.35 3.86 -14.03
C HIS A 89 -19.14 4.70 -13.01
N SER A 90 -20.39 4.33 -12.76
CA SER A 90 -21.33 5.09 -11.91
C SER A 90 -20.79 5.44 -10.51
N ASP A 91 -20.23 4.47 -9.77
CA ASP A 91 -19.67 4.75 -8.44
C ASP A 91 -18.43 5.66 -8.48
N PHE A 92 -17.69 5.66 -9.60
CA PHE A 92 -16.54 6.56 -9.76
C PHE A 92 -17.00 8.00 -9.94
N GLN A 93 -18.12 8.22 -10.64
CA GLN A 93 -18.73 9.53 -10.82
C GLN A 93 -19.22 10.16 -9.49
N ASN A 94 -19.37 9.36 -8.43
CA ASN A 94 -19.71 9.84 -7.08
C ASN A 94 -18.49 10.31 -6.28
N LEU A 95 -17.26 10.05 -6.76
CA LEU A 95 -16.04 10.55 -6.13
C LEU A 95 -15.76 12.01 -6.57
N PRO A 96 -14.93 12.76 -5.82
CA PRO A 96 -14.47 14.08 -6.26
C PRO A 96 -13.80 14.01 -7.64
N SER A 97 -13.81 15.12 -8.38
CA SER A 97 -13.08 15.18 -9.66
C SER A 97 -11.61 14.81 -9.47
N TYR A 98 -11.09 13.91 -10.30
CA TYR A 98 -9.69 13.51 -10.26
C TYR A 98 -8.82 14.50 -11.04
N TYR A 99 -7.53 14.51 -10.71
CA TYR A 99 -6.53 15.32 -11.42
C TYR A 99 -5.84 14.52 -12.52
N PRO A 100 -5.59 15.12 -13.69
CA PRO A 100 -4.79 14.50 -14.74
C PRO A 100 -3.42 14.00 -14.22
N ALA A 101 -2.95 12.91 -14.81
CA ALA A 101 -1.63 12.37 -14.49
C ALA A 101 -0.51 13.21 -15.11
N ASN A 102 0.54 13.49 -14.35
CA ASN A 102 1.80 13.97 -14.90
C ASN A 102 2.58 12.77 -15.44
N PHE A 103 2.77 12.67 -16.75
CA PHE A 103 3.37 11.49 -17.37
C PHE A 103 4.82 11.26 -16.95
N GLN A 104 5.56 12.31 -16.59
CA GLN A 104 6.90 12.14 -16.04
C GLN A 104 6.85 11.46 -14.66
N GLU A 105 5.98 11.91 -13.77
CA GLU A 105 5.79 11.30 -12.45
C GLU A 105 5.30 9.85 -12.57
N ILE A 106 4.42 9.56 -13.55
CA ILE A 106 4.00 8.18 -13.83
C ILE A 106 5.18 7.32 -14.27
N GLN A 107 6.01 7.82 -15.19
CA GLN A 107 7.18 7.08 -15.66
C GLN A 107 8.16 6.78 -14.51
N GLU A 108 8.43 7.78 -13.66
CA GLU A 108 9.29 7.62 -12.49
C GLU A 108 8.74 6.59 -11.51
N MET A 109 7.41 6.56 -11.29
CA MET A 109 6.74 5.54 -10.47
C MET A 109 6.86 4.14 -11.08
N VAL A 110 6.78 4.01 -12.41
CA VAL A 110 6.91 2.72 -13.10
C VAL A 110 8.35 2.22 -13.03
N ASP A 111 9.33 3.11 -13.22
CA ASP A 111 10.75 2.75 -13.29
C ASP A 111 11.36 2.43 -11.91
N SER A 112 10.87 3.05 -10.84
CA SER A 112 11.44 2.91 -9.49
C SER A 112 10.39 3.03 -8.38
N PRO A 113 9.41 2.12 -8.34
CA PRO A 113 8.19 2.30 -7.54
C PRO A 113 8.43 2.36 -6.02
N GLU A 114 9.34 1.56 -5.46
CA GLU A 114 9.66 1.60 -4.02
C GLU A 114 10.36 2.91 -3.62
N ILE A 115 11.33 3.36 -4.43
CA ILE A 115 12.04 4.63 -4.19
C ILE A 115 11.04 5.80 -4.26
N GLN A 116 10.16 5.78 -5.27
CA GLN A 116 9.14 6.82 -5.40
C GLN A 116 8.15 6.80 -4.24
N LEU A 117 7.71 5.63 -3.80
CA LEU A 117 6.82 5.50 -2.64
C LEU A 117 7.42 6.13 -1.38
N GLU A 118 8.70 5.85 -1.09
CA GLU A 118 9.41 6.47 0.03
C GLU A 118 9.49 7.99 -0.11
N GLN A 119 9.87 8.49 -1.29
CA GLN A 119 9.98 9.92 -1.56
C GLN A 119 8.64 10.65 -1.44
N ILE A 120 7.57 10.07 -1.98
CA ILE A 120 6.22 10.63 -1.96
C ILE A 120 5.71 10.75 -0.52
N ILE A 121 5.90 9.71 0.29
CA ILE A 121 5.51 9.76 1.71
C ILE A 121 6.35 10.80 2.45
N ALA A 122 7.68 10.79 2.27
CA ALA A 122 8.60 11.70 2.94
C ALA A 122 8.30 13.18 2.63
N ASN A 123 7.99 13.48 1.36
CA ASN A 123 7.74 14.84 0.88
C ASN A 123 6.29 15.31 1.05
N SER A 124 5.38 14.44 1.51
CA SER A 124 3.98 14.82 1.75
C SER A 124 3.84 15.86 2.87
N SER A 125 2.70 16.56 2.91
CA SER A 125 2.34 17.51 3.97
C SER A 125 1.82 16.86 5.27
N MET A 126 1.76 15.52 5.30
CA MET A 126 1.32 14.73 6.46
C MET A 126 2.23 14.94 7.67
N SER A 127 1.72 14.75 8.89
CA SER A 127 2.54 14.74 10.10
C SER A 127 3.52 13.56 10.09
N MET A 128 4.59 13.67 10.89
CA MET A 128 5.58 12.60 11.00
C MET A 128 4.95 11.27 11.47
N ALA A 129 3.99 11.33 12.38
CA ALA A 129 3.30 10.15 12.90
C ALA A 129 2.47 9.44 11.81
N SER A 130 1.75 10.19 10.99
CA SER A 130 0.94 9.63 9.91
C SER A 130 1.80 9.15 8.72
N LYS A 131 2.92 9.82 8.43
CA LYS A 131 3.95 9.34 7.48
C LYS A 131 4.50 7.98 7.90
N ASN A 132 4.95 7.84 9.15
CA ASN A 132 5.47 6.58 9.67
C ASN A 132 4.41 5.47 9.61
N CYS A 133 3.17 5.78 10.02
CA CYS A 133 2.05 4.85 9.96
C CYS A 133 1.79 4.33 8.53
N LEU A 134 1.79 5.21 7.54
CA LEU A 134 1.60 4.84 6.14
C LEU A 134 2.78 4.03 5.59
N SER A 135 4.02 4.46 5.89
CA SER A 135 5.24 3.74 5.49
C SER A 135 5.25 2.31 6.03
N GLU A 136 4.98 2.13 7.33
CA GLU A 136 4.96 0.80 7.95
C GLU A 136 3.91 -0.13 7.33
N PHE A 137 2.72 0.41 7.04
CA PHE A 137 1.68 -0.34 6.33
C PHE A 137 2.14 -0.75 4.92
N MET A 138 2.74 0.17 4.17
CA MET A 138 3.19 -0.10 2.81
C MET A 138 4.34 -1.10 2.76
N SER A 139 5.30 -1.01 3.69
CA SER A 139 6.35 -2.02 3.85
C SER A 139 5.76 -3.39 4.22
N SER A 140 4.76 -3.42 5.10
CA SER A 140 4.06 -4.67 5.45
C SER A 140 3.31 -5.25 4.25
N ALA A 141 2.65 -4.40 3.46
CA ALA A 141 1.94 -4.80 2.25
C ALA A 141 2.86 -5.43 1.20
N ALA A 142 4.10 -4.93 1.04
CA ALA A 142 5.10 -5.56 0.19
C ALA A 142 5.36 -7.02 0.58
N LEU A 143 5.47 -7.29 1.89
CA LEU A 143 5.71 -8.63 2.42
C LEU A 143 4.48 -9.55 2.30
N TRP A 144 3.27 -8.97 2.28
CA TRP A 144 2.02 -9.71 2.21
C TRP A 144 1.70 -10.25 0.82
N GLN A 145 2.31 -9.71 -0.26
CA GLN A 145 2.10 -10.18 -1.63
C GLN A 145 2.38 -11.70 -1.77
N ASN A 146 3.31 -12.25 -0.99
CA ASN A 146 3.68 -13.66 -1.02
C ASN A 146 2.96 -14.51 0.04
N SER A 147 1.94 -13.96 0.71
CA SER A 147 1.21 -14.63 1.80
C SER A 147 -0.23 -14.91 1.40
N ASP A 148 -0.83 -15.96 1.97
CA ASP A 148 -2.25 -16.25 1.79
C ASP A 148 -3.11 -15.05 2.21
N TYR A 149 -4.01 -14.63 1.33
CA TYR A 149 -4.87 -13.46 1.57
C TYR A 149 -5.67 -13.58 2.88
N GLU A 150 -6.19 -14.79 3.16
CA GLU A 150 -6.94 -15.10 4.38
C GLU A 150 -6.13 -14.86 5.66
N ALA A 151 -4.80 -15.01 5.60
CA ALA A 151 -3.92 -14.78 6.74
C ALA A 151 -3.58 -13.29 6.92
N VAL A 152 -3.53 -12.50 5.84
CA VAL A 152 -3.15 -11.08 5.90
C VAL A 152 -4.35 -10.15 6.07
N HIS A 153 -5.53 -10.53 5.57
CA HIS A 153 -6.74 -9.71 5.61
C HIS A 153 -7.07 -9.18 7.03
N PRO A 154 -7.07 -10.00 8.11
CA PRO A 154 -7.34 -9.49 9.46
C PRO A 154 -6.34 -8.43 9.94
N SER A 155 -5.10 -8.48 9.47
CA SER A 155 -4.06 -7.50 9.81
C SER A 155 -4.36 -6.15 9.16
N ILE A 156 -4.83 -6.16 7.91
CA ILE A 156 -5.25 -4.96 7.19
C ILE A 156 -6.48 -4.32 7.85
N ILE A 157 -7.50 -5.12 8.18
CA ILE A 157 -8.71 -4.64 8.88
C ILE A 157 -8.34 -4.00 10.23
N SER A 158 -7.44 -4.64 10.98
CA SER A 158 -6.96 -4.11 12.26
C SER A 158 -6.20 -2.79 12.09
N PHE A 159 -5.36 -2.67 11.06
CA PHE A 159 -4.68 -1.43 10.71
C PHE A 159 -5.69 -0.31 10.39
N GLU A 160 -6.66 -0.57 9.53
CA GLU A 160 -7.68 0.42 9.15
C GLU A 160 -8.49 0.89 10.37
N ALA A 161 -8.81 -0.02 11.30
CA ALA A 161 -9.45 0.34 12.56
C ALA A 161 -8.59 1.24 13.46
N ILE A 162 -7.27 1.00 13.52
CA ILE A 162 -6.33 1.86 14.27
C ILE A 162 -6.33 3.28 13.68
N VAL A 163 -6.23 3.41 12.36
CA VAL A 163 -6.21 4.70 11.67
C VAL A 163 -7.53 5.46 11.88
N THR A 164 -8.67 4.77 11.72
CA THR A 164 -10.01 5.37 11.92
C THR A 164 -10.15 5.95 13.32
N ASN A 165 -9.71 5.21 14.35
CA ASN A 165 -9.87 5.60 15.75
C ASN A 165 -8.77 6.54 16.27
N ASN A 166 -7.70 6.79 15.50
CA ASN A 166 -6.60 7.64 15.93
C ASN A 166 -7.04 9.11 16.05
N GLN A 167 -6.92 9.70 17.24
CA GLN A 167 -7.34 11.09 17.50
C GLN A 167 -6.27 12.13 17.13
N GLN A 168 -5.03 11.70 16.88
CA GLN A 168 -3.93 12.58 16.49
C GLN A 168 -3.91 12.85 14.99
N PHE A 169 -4.54 12.00 14.18
CA PHE A 169 -4.63 12.17 12.74
C PHE A 169 -5.78 13.10 12.36
N THR A 170 -5.47 14.07 11.51
CA THR A 170 -6.46 14.92 10.84
C THR A 170 -7.37 14.09 9.93
N ALA A 171 -8.52 14.64 9.57
CA ALA A 171 -9.43 14.01 8.62
C ALA A 171 -8.74 13.73 7.26
N GLU A 172 -7.86 14.63 6.84
CA GLU A 172 -7.12 14.50 5.57
C GLU A 172 -6.08 13.37 5.64
N GLU A 173 -5.32 13.27 6.72
CA GLU A 173 -4.38 12.16 6.91
C GLU A 173 -5.09 10.80 6.95
N LYS A 174 -6.24 10.72 7.66
CA LYS A 174 -7.07 9.51 7.66
C LYS A 174 -7.55 9.18 6.26
N ARG A 175 -8.03 10.18 5.49
CA ARG A 175 -8.46 9.99 4.11
C ARG A 175 -7.35 9.41 3.24
N ILE A 176 -6.15 9.97 3.31
CA ILE A 176 -4.99 9.51 2.53
C ILE A 176 -4.66 8.06 2.88
N ILE A 177 -4.49 7.75 4.17
CA ILE A 177 -4.09 6.43 4.63
C ILE A 177 -5.15 5.38 4.31
N LEU A 178 -6.41 5.67 4.63
CA LEU A 178 -7.52 4.74 4.46
C LEU A 178 -7.90 4.52 2.99
N THR A 179 -7.75 5.53 2.13
CA THR A 179 -7.89 5.36 0.67
C THR A 179 -6.80 4.44 0.14
N SER A 180 -5.55 4.68 0.54
CA SER A 180 -4.39 3.90 0.10
C SER A 180 -4.47 2.45 0.59
N SER A 181 -4.92 2.23 1.83
CA SER A 181 -5.09 0.90 2.40
C SER A 181 -6.24 0.14 1.75
N ALA A 182 -7.36 0.80 1.43
CA ALA A 182 -8.47 0.18 0.73
C ALA A 182 -8.04 -0.34 -0.65
N ILE A 183 -7.38 0.51 -1.46
CA ILE A 183 -6.86 0.10 -2.78
C ILE A 183 -5.86 -1.05 -2.63
N THR A 184 -4.96 -0.98 -1.64
CA THR A 184 -3.99 -2.06 -1.38
C THR A 184 -4.67 -3.37 -0.97
N ARG A 185 -5.68 -3.31 -0.08
CA ARG A 185 -6.46 -4.49 0.38
C ARG A 185 -7.16 -5.19 -0.76
N TYR A 186 -7.83 -4.41 -1.61
CA TYR A 186 -8.52 -4.91 -2.79
C TYR A 186 -7.54 -5.44 -3.83
N SER A 187 -6.38 -4.80 -4.01
CA SER A 187 -5.33 -5.28 -4.93
C SER A 187 -4.75 -6.62 -4.48
N LEU A 188 -4.46 -6.79 -3.18
CA LEU A 188 -4.00 -8.07 -2.61
C LEU A 188 -5.06 -9.17 -2.75
N TYR A 189 -6.34 -8.83 -2.55
CA TYR A 189 -7.44 -9.76 -2.78
C TYR A 189 -7.51 -10.21 -4.24
N TYR A 190 -7.42 -9.26 -5.15
CA TYR A 190 -7.50 -9.48 -6.60
C TYR A 190 -6.42 -10.46 -7.08
N ALA A 191 -5.17 -10.19 -6.68
CA ALA A 191 -4.02 -11.05 -6.85
C ALA A 191 -4.32 -12.49 -6.42
N SER A 192 -4.78 -12.66 -5.17
CA SER A 192 -5.06 -13.98 -4.60
C SER A 192 -6.15 -14.78 -5.33
N LYS A 193 -7.12 -14.10 -5.96
CA LYS A 193 -8.24 -14.74 -6.66
C LYS A 193 -7.90 -15.18 -8.08
N ARG A 194 -7.15 -14.35 -8.81
CA ARG A 194 -6.81 -14.66 -10.21
C ARG A 194 -5.71 -15.73 -10.33
N LYS A 195 -4.94 -15.99 -9.26
CA LYS A 195 -3.73 -16.83 -9.29
C LYS A 195 -2.75 -16.38 -10.39
N ASP A 196 -2.87 -15.12 -10.78
CA ASP A 196 -2.11 -14.48 -11.83
C ASP A 196 -0.97 -13.73 -11.16
N LYS A 197 0.23 -14.32 -11.24
CA LYS A 197 1.43 -13.86 -10.53
C LYS A 197 1.84 -12.44 -10.91
N ASP A 198 1.47 -12.00 -12.11
CA ASP A 198 1.98 -10.75 -12.67
C ASP A 198 1.24 -9.51 -12.12
N TRP A 199 0.05 -9.71 -11.53
CA TRP A 199 -0.60 -8.67 -10.72
C TRP A 199 -0.09 -8.64 -9.27
N GLU A 200 0.36 -9.78 -8.73
CA GLU A 200 0.87 -9.91 -7.35
C GLU A 200 2.11 -9.05 -7.10
N THR A 201 2.87 -8.73 -8.16
CA THR A 201 4.15 -8.01 -8.10
C THR A 201 4.08 -6.52 -8.41
N SER A 202 2.94 -5.98 -8.84
CA SER A 202 2.87 -4.59 -9.31
C SER A 202 2.93 -3.59 -8.14
N VAL A 203 4.14 -3.25 -7.69
CA VAL A 203 4.40 -2.15 -6.74
C VAL A 203 3.84 -0.82 -7.26
N GLY A 204 3.70 -0.69 -8.59
CA GLY A 204 3.08 0.45 -9.28
C GLY A 204 1.69 0.82 -8.73
N ASN A 205 0.86 -0.16 -8.39
CA ASN A 205 -0.48 0.13 -7.86
C ASN A 205 -0.43 0.81 -6.48
N ARG A 206 0.50 0.41 -5.60
CA ARG A 206 0.66 0.95 -4.25
C ARG A 206 1.17 2.39 -4.30
N VAL A 207 2.21 2.63 -5.10
CA VAL A 207 2.79 3.97 -5.24
C VAL A 207 1.79 4.94 -5.88
N GLY A 208 1.09 4.52 -6.94
CA GLY A 208 0.04 5.33 -7.57
C GLY A 208 -1.14 5.61 -6.63
N ALA A 209 -1.51 4.65 -5.77
CA ALA A 209 -2.56 4.84 -4.78
C ALA A 209 -2.18 5.92 -3.76
N VAL A 210 -0.97 5.85 -3.19
CA VAL A 210 -0.49 6.85 -2.22
C VAL A 210 -0.37 8.22 -2.87
N GLN A 211 0.29 8.29 -4.02
CA GLN A 211 0.52 9.54 -4.73
C GLN A 211 -0.80 10.23 -5.10
N GLY A 212 -1.76 9.48 -5.64
CA GLY A 212 -3.07 10.02 -5.97
C GLY A 212 -3.91 10.35 -4.74
N ALA A 213 -3.79 9.57 -3.67
CA ALA A 213 -4.47 9.82 -2.41
C ALA A 213 -4.05 11.14 -1.77
N LEU A 214 -2.81 11.63 -1.98
CA LEU A 214 -2.40 12.97 -1.57
C LEU A 214 -3.25 14.09 -2.20
N SER A 215 -3.88 13.85 -3.34
CA SER A 215 -4.79 14.82 -3.97
C SER A 215 -6.25 14.54 -3.60
N ASN A 216 -6.78 13.37 -3.95
CA ASN A 216 -8.12 12.91 -3.55
C ASN A 216 -8.32 11.42 -3.88
N SER A 217 -9.46 10.87 -3.44
CA SER A 217 -9.77 9.44 -3.61
C SER A 217 -9.96 9.00 -5.08
N ALA A 218 -10.52 9.85 -5.95
CA ALA A 218 -10.66 9.51 -7.36
C ALA A 218 -9.30 9.48 -8.07
N THR A 219 -8.43 10.44 -7.74
CA THR A 219 -7.05 10.51 -8.25
C THR A 219 -6.23 9.31 -7.77
N ALA A 220 -6.44 8.86 -6.52
CA ALA A 220 -5.83 7.62 -6.01
C ALA A 220 -6.19 6.41 -6.88
N VAL A 221 -7.47 6.26 -7.22
CA VAL A 221 -7.95 5.16 -8.07
C VAL A 221 -7.31 5.21 -9.46
N THR A 222 -7.40 6.35 -10.16
CA THR A 222 -6.89 6.43 -11.54
C THR A 222 -5.38 6.32 -11.63
N ARG A 223 -4.63 6.94 -10.70
CA ARG A 223 -3.17 6.85 -10.67
C ARG A 223 -2.67 5.47 -10.26
N SER A 224 -3.35 4.81 -9.31
CA SER A 224 -3.05 3.42 -8.95
C SER A 224 -3.23 2.47 -10.13
N LEU A 225 -4.33 2.61 -10.89
CA LEU A 225 -4.55 1.84 -12.11
C LEU A 225 -3.48 2.10 -13.16
N LEU A 226 -3.19 3.37 -13.43
CA LEU A 226 -2.26 3.77 -14.48
C LEU A 226 -0.85 3.22 -14.20
N ALA A 227 -0.31 3.51 -13.01
CA ALA A 227 1.00 2.99 -12.62
C ALA A 227 1.01 1.46 -12.54
N GLY A 228 -0.07 0.85 -11.99
CA GLY A 228 -0.18 -0.60 -11.86
C GLY A 228 -0.17 -1.35 -13.20
N ILE A 229 -0.93 -0.85 -14.18
CA ILE A 229 -1.00 -1.43 -15.54
C ILE A 229 0.32 -1.25 -16.28
N LEU A 230 0.94 -0.07 -16.19
CA LEU A 230 2.20 0.22 -16.88
C LEU A 230 3.35 -0.60 -16.32
N SER A 231 3.46 -0.76 -14.99
CA SER A 231 4.47 -1.62 -14.37
C SER A 231 4.34 -3.10 -14.77
N ARG A 232 3.14 -3.56 -15.13
CA ARG A 232 2.96 -4.92 -15.67
C ARG A 232 3.61 -5.06 -17.05
N ASN A 233 3.32 -4.12 -17.94
CA ASN A 233 3.77 -4.15 -19.33
C ASN A 233 5.30 -4.04 -19.47
N THR A 234 6.02 -3.58 -18.45
CA THR A 234 7.50 -3.54 -18.45
C THR A 234 8.15 -4.86 -18.00
N THR A 235 7.37 -5.79 -17.45
CA THR A 235 7.83 -7.09 -16.94
C THR A 235 7.48 -8.28 -17.84
N GLU A 236 6.59 -8.08 -18.81
CA GLU A 236 6.32 -8.99 -19.95
C GLU A 236 7.31 -8.76 -21.10
#